data_AF-A0A6V7IZ76-F1
#
_entry.id   AF-A0A6V7IZ76-F1
#
_cell.length_a   1.000
_cell.length_b   1.000
_cell.length_c   1.000
_cell.angle_alpha   90.00
_cell.angle_beta   90.00
_cell.angle_gamma   90.00
#
_symmetry.space_group_name_H-M   'P 1'
#
loop_
_entity.id
_entity.type
_entity.pdbx_description
1 polymer ?
#
loop_
_entity_poly.entity_id
_entity_poly.type
_entity_poly.pdbx_seq_one_letter_code
_entity_poly.pdbx_strand_id
1 'polypeptide(L)'
;VLLTIVVMWIICGILTITDTLPFGHPGRTDTKLRIISDSPWFRVPYPGQWGIPTVSLSGVLGMLAGVLACTVESISYYPTTSRMC
;
A
#
# COMPACT_ATOMS: atom_id res chain seq x y z
N VAL A 1 -0.20 -13.01 -1.19
CA VAL A 1 -0.61 -11.65 -0.75
C VAL A 1 -1.89 -11.19 -1.42
N LEU A 2 -1.99 -11.17 -2.76
CA LEU A 2 -3.24 -10.76 -3.42
C LEU A 2 -4.43 -11.67 -3.07
N LEU A 3 -4.24 -12.99 -3.10
CA LEU A 3 -5.30 -13.94 -2.75
C LEU A 3 -5.78 -13.78 -1.29
N THR A 4 -4.86 -13.55 -0.36
CA THR A 4 -5.20 -13.32 1.06
C THR A 4 -5.97 -12.02 1.26
N ILE A 5 -5.64 -10.97 0.51
CA ILE A 5 -6.37 -9.69 0.53
C ILE A 5 -7.80 -9.89 0.02
N VAL A 6 -7.98 -10.63 -1.08
CA VAL A 6 -9.30 -10.92 -1.66
C VAL A 6 -10.17 -11.71 -0.68
N VAL A 7 -9.61 -12.76 -0.07
CA VAL A 7 -10.33 -13.57 0.93
C VAL A 7 -10.77 -12.73 2.13
N MET A 8 -9.87 -11.91 2.67
CA MET A 8 -10.20 -11.03 3.80
C MET A 8 -11.28 -9.99 3.44
N TRP A 9 -11.22 -9.44 2.22
CA TRP A 9 -12.21 -8.49 1.73
C TRP A 9 -13.60 -9.13 1.61
N ILE A 10 -13.70 -10.36 1.11
CA ILE A 10 -14.96 -11.11 1.04
C ILE A 10 -15.54 -11.34 2.44
N ILE A 11 -14.70 -11.75 3.41
CA ILE A 11 -15.12 -11.97 4.79
C ILE A 11 -15.66 -10.66 5.40
N CYS A 12 -14.93 -9.55 5.26
CA CYS A 12 -15.39 -8.23 5.70
C CYS A 12 -16.70 -7.80 5.01
N GLY A 13 -16.89 -8.14 3.74
CA GLY A 13 -18.13 -7.92 2.99
C GLY A 13 -19.32 -8.67 3.58
N ILE A 14 -19.18 -9.97 3.83
CA ILE A 14 -20.22 -10.81 4.45
C ILE A 14 -20.59 -10.27 5.83
N LEU A 15 -19.59 -9.94 6.65
CA LEU A 15 -19.79 -9.40 7.99
C LEU A 15 -20.51 -8.05 8.00
N THR A 16 -20.31 -7.24 6.95
CA THR A 16 -21.01 -5.97 6.74
C THR A 16 -22.49 -6.18 6.39
N ILE A 17 -22.81 -7.21 5.59
CA ILE A 17 -24.20 -7.55 5.21
C ILE A 17 -24.98 -8.12 6.38
N THR A 18 -24.32 -8.91 7.24
CA THR A 18 -24.97 -9.51 8.43
C THR A 18 -25.19 -8.53 9.59
N ASP A 19 -24.79 -7.25 9.43
CA ASP A 19 -24.86 -6.16 10.42
C ASP A 19 -24.35 -6.54 11.83
N THR A 20 -23.43 -7.50 11.90
CA THR A 20 -22.85 -8.00 13.16
C THR A 20 -21.81 -7.05 13.75
N LEU A 21 -21.38 -6.05 12.96
CA LEU A 21 -20.41 -5.03 13.38
C LEU A 21 -21.13 -3.70 13.64
N PRO A 22 -20.94 -3.09 14.82
CA PRO A 22 -21.53 -1.79 15.14
C PRO A 22 -21.05 -0.70 14.17
N PHE A 23 -21.90 0.31 13.98
CA PHE A 23 -21.64 1.43 13.08
C PHE A 23 -20.34 2.17 13.49
N GLY A 24 -19.36 2.20 12.59
CA GLY A 24 -18.04 2.81 12.83
C GLY A 24 -16.87 1.84 13.02
N HIS A 25 -17.09 0.53 13.02
CA HIS A 25 -15.99 -0.44 13.10
C HIS A 25 -15.09 -0.42 11.85
N PRO A 26 -13.75 -0.41 11.97
CA PRO A 26 -12.83 -0.30 10.83
C PRO A 26 -12.89 -1.48 9.85
N GLY A 27 -13.46 -2.61 10.27
CA GLY A 27 -13.69 -3.79 9.44
C GLY A 27 -14.96 -3.74 8.57
N ARG A 28 -15.77 -2.69 8.66
CA ARG A 28 -16.99 -2.54 7.84
C ARG A 28 -16.64 -2.00 6.46
N THR A 29 -17.04 -2.72 5.41
CA THR A 29 -16.73 -2.40 4.01
C THR A 29 -17.37 -1.08 3.55
N ASP A 30 -18.51 -0.74 4.16
CA ASP A 30 -19.30 0.47 3.89
C ASP A 30 -18.55 1.79 4.19
N THR A 31 -17.76 1.85 5.26
CA THR A 31 -17.03 3.05 5.67
C THR A 31 -16.00 3.51 4.62
N LYS A 32 -15.46 2.55 3.85
CA LYS A 32 -14.47 2.83 2.79
C LYS A 32 -15.12 3.04 1.43
N LEU A 33 -16.37 2.61 1.22
CA LEU A 33 -17.08 2.79 -0.04
C LEU A 33 -17.38 4.26 -0.33
N ARG A 34 -17.71 5.06 0.69
CA ARG A 34 -17.89 6.51 0.56
C ARG A 34 -16.62 7.22 0.03
N ILE A 35 -15.44 6.76 0.45
CA ILE A 35 -14.15 7.33 0.01
C ILE A 35 -13.91 7.05 -1.47
N ILE A 36 -14.36 5.88 -1.96
CA ILE A 36 -14.24 5.52 -3.37
C ILE A 36 -15.12 6.45 -4.22
N SER A 37 -16.35 6.74 -3.78
CA SER A 37 -17.24 7.68 -4.47
C SER A 37 -16.75 9.13 -4.48
N ASP A 38 -16.12 9.59 -3.38
CA ASP A 38 -15.56 10.95 -3.29
C ASP A 38 -14.19 11.09 -3.97
N SER A 39 -13.54 9.98 -4.33
CA SER A 39 -12.19 10.05 -4.90
C SER A 39 -12.22 10.41 -6.39
N PRO A 40 -11.47 11.44 -6.83
CA PRO A 40 -11.38 11.79 -8.24
C PRO A 40 -10.67 10.66 -9.00
N TRP A 41 -11.30 10.18 -10.08
CA TRP A 41 -10.79 9.05 -10.87
C TRP A 41 -9.44 9.34 -11.54
N PHE A 42 -9.16 10.61 -11.84
CA PHE A 42 -7.89 11.05 -12.39
C PHE A 42 -7.30 12.15 -11.50
N ARG A 43 -6.13 11.88 -10.92
CA ARG A 43 -5.29 12.91 -10.29
C ARG A 43 -4.10 13.16 -11.19
N VAL A 44 -4.03 14.37 -11.75
CA VAL A 44 -2.82 14.84 -12.43
C VAL A 44 -1.79 15.17 -11.35
N PRO A 45 -0.61 14.51 -11.32
CA PRO A 45 0.44 14.87 -10.39
C PRO A 45 0.98 16.25 -10.77
N TYR A 46 0.81 17.24 -9.90
CA TYR A 46 1.37 18.57 -10.10
C TYR A 46 2.80 18.63 -9.52
N PRO A 47 3.79 19.17 -10.25
CA PRO A 47 5.15 19.32 -9.75
C PRO A 47 5.16 20.14 -8.45
N GLY A 48 5.72 19.57 -7.38
CA GLY A 48 5.77 20.21 -6.05
C GLY A 48 4.60 19.89 -5.10
N GLN A 49 3.74 18.92 -5.43
CA GLN A 49 2.64 18.48 -4.54
C GLN A 49 3.10 18.05 -3.14
N TRP A 50 4.36 17.63 -3.00
CA TRP A 50 4.95 17.14 -1.74
C TRP A 50 5.84 18.16 -1.04
N GLY A 51 5.80 19.43 -1.49
CA GLY A 51 6.65 20.50 -0.99
C GLY A 51 7.99 20.63 -1.72
N ILE A 52 8.79 21.59 -1.27
CA ILE A 52 10.16 21.81 -1.73
C ILE A 52 11.09 20.72 -1.17
N PRO A 53 12.04 20.19 -1.97
CA PRO A 53 12.98 19.18 -1.48
C PRO A 53 13.83 19.79 -0.35
N THR A 54 13.66 19.28 0.86
CA THR A 54 14.48 19.66 2.02
C THR A 54 15.44 18.53 2.36
N VAL A 55 16.72 18.87 2.54
CA VAL A 55 17.73 17.91 2.97
C VAL A 55 17.83 17.92 4.49
N SER A 56 17.56 16.78 5.11
CA SER A 56 17.72 16.57 6.54
C SER A 56 18.55 15.31 6.78
N LEU A 57 19.41 15.32 7.80
CA LEU A 57 20.31 14.21 8.11
C LEU A 57 19.53 12.90 8.35
N SER A 58 18.40 12.97 9.04
CA SER A 58 17.54 11.80 9.27
C SER A 58 16.92 11.27 7.98
N GLY A 59 16.52 12.17 7.07
CA GLY A 59 15.99 11.80 5.75
C GLY A 59 17.04 11.11 4.89
N VAL A 60 18.27 11.64 4.86
CA VAL A 60 19.38 11.06 4.08
C VAL A 60 19.74 9.67 4.59
N LEU A 61 19.85 9.48 5.91
CA LEU A 61 20.15 8.17 6.49
C LEU A 61 19.03 7.14 6.21
N GLY A 62 17.76 7.55 6.31
CA GLY A 62 16.63 6.69 5.98
C GLY A 62 16.60 6.29 4.50
N MET A 63 16.86 7.25 3.60
CA MET A 63 16.92 7.00 2.16
C MET A 63 18.11 6.10 1.79
N LEU A 64 19.27 6.30 2.42
CA LEU A 64 20.45 5.46 2.20
C LEU A 64 20.21 4.00 2.62
N ALA A 65 19.55 3.79 3.77
CA ALA A 65 19.17 2.46 4.21
C ALA A 65 18.22 1.78 3.21
N GLY A 66 17.25 2.52 2.67
CA GLY A 66 16.36 2.05 1.61
C GLY A 66 17.13 1.65 0.34
N VAL A 67 18.06 2.48 -0.12
CA VAL A 67 18.90 2.18 -1.30
C VAL A 67 19.72 0.91 -1.08
N LEU A 68 20.38 0.77 0.06
CA LEU A 68 21.16 -0.42 0.39
C LEU A 68 20.27 -1.67 0.39
N ALA A 69 19.09 -1.62 1.01
CA ALA A 69 18.14 -2.74 1.00
C ALA A 69 17.73 -3.13 -0.43
N CYS A 70 17.38 -2.16 -1.28
CA CYS A 70 17.02 -2.41 -2.68
C CYS A 70 18.19 -2.99 -3.50
N THR A 71 19.44 -2.57 -3.23
CA THR A 71 20.61 -3.14 -3.91
C THR A 71 20.83 -4.60 -3.55
N VAL A 72 20.68 -4.96 -2.28
CA VAL A 72 20.81 -6.35 -1.81
C VAL A 72 19.70 -7.23 -2.41
N GLU A 73 18.48 -6.73 -2.43
CA GLU A 73 17.34 -7.40 -3.07
C GLU A 73 17.64 -7.67 -4.56
N SER A 74 18.11 -6.65 -5.29
CA SER A 74 18.44 -6.76 -6.71
C SER A 74 19.52 -7.82 -6.99
N ILE A 75 20.56 -7.88 -6.16
CA ILE A 75 21.65 -8.86 -6.30
C ILE A 75 21.15 -10.28 -6.02
N SER A 76 20.25 -10.43 -5.04
CA SER A 76 19.73 -11.72 -4.59
C SER A 76 18.89 -12.42 -5.67
N TYR A 77 18.28 -11.67 -6.60
CA TYR A 77 17.49 -12.23 -7.69
C TYR A 77 18.30 -12.93 -8.79
N TYR A 78 19.55 -12.53 -9.03
CA TYR A 78 20.39 -13.14 -10.08
C TYR A 78 20.62 -14.64 -9.87
N PRO A 79 21.05 -15.13 -8.69
CA PRO A 79 21.24 -16.55 -8.46
C PRO A 79 19.92 -17.32 -8.37
N THR A 80 18.79 -16.68 -8.05
CA THR A 80 17.49 -17.38 -8.05
C THR A 80 17.03 -17.62 -9.48
N THR A 81 17.15 -16.60 -10.35
CA THR A 81 16.72 -16.69 -11.76
C THR A 81 17.59 -17.64 -12.57
N SER A 82 18.91 -17.69 -12.30
CA SER A 82 19.82 -18.61 -13.01
C SER A 82 19.62 -20.08 -12.66
N ARG A 83 18.86 -20.38 -11.61
CA ARG A 83 18.53 -21.74 -11.13
C ARG A 83 17.15 -22.23 -11.53
N MET A 84 16.36 -21.39 -12.20
CA MET A 84 14.98 -21.71 -12.59
C MET A 84 14.88 -22.46 -13.94
N CYS A 85 15.98 -23.08 -14.40
CA CYS A 85 16.04 -24.03 -15.51
C CYS A 85 16.86 -25.24 -15.06
#